data_AF-A0A3M1F933-F1
#
_entry.id   AF-A0A3M1F933-F1
#
_cell.length_a   1.000
_cell.length_b   1.000
_cell.length_c   1.000
_cell.angle_alpha   90.00
_cell.angle_beta   90.00
_cell.angle_gamma   90.00
#
_symmetry.space_group_name_H-M   'P 1'
#
loop_
_entity.id
_entity.type
_entity.pdbx_description
1 polymer ?
#
loop_
_entity_poly.entity_id
_entity_poly.type
_entity_poly.pdbx_seq_one_letter_code
_entity_poly.pdbx_strand_id
1 'polypeptide(L)'
;ALLLGLLLPMGIRDLRLVETFRSPDTRELATHWLETHLPPGSRILVESNGNYGPTVREEIFQPVPLEFHPTRPAPTVSDLLAGEIDAVVTTELYRPLDAGGFAAMLDHAPCIREIQRFPGPYLPQLFRNPEIRIYAVDRTCLATTTHPKGEGSRTIHP
;
A
#
# COMPACT_ATOMS: atom_id res chain seq x y z
N ALA A 1 30.66 45.08 15.20
CA ALA A 1 29.32 45.43 14.70
C ALA A 1 29.36 45.24 13.19
N LEU A 2 28.85 44.12 12.66
CA LEU A 2 27.44 43.79 12.38
C LEU A 2 27.25 43.85 10.85
N LEU A 3 27.39 42.71 10.18
CA LEU A 3 26.74 42.37 8.89
C LEU A 3 27.13 40.94 8.47
N LEU A 4 26.95 39.97 9.39
CA LEU A 4 27.22 38.56 9.14
C LEU A 4 26.03 37.72 9.62
N GLY A 5 24.80 38.17 9.31
CA GLY A 5 23.61 37.67 10.00
C GLY A 5 22.30 37.68 9.20
N LEU A 6 22.32 37.59 7.87
CA LEU A 6 21.07 37.66 7.08
C LEU A 6 20.98 36.73 5.85
N LEU A 7 21.69 35.59 5.83
CA LEU A 7 21.67 34.68 4.68
C LEU A 7 21.32 33.20 4.95
N LEU A 8 20.74 32.86 6.10
CA LEU A 8 20.23 31.50 6.35
C LEU A 8 18.89 31.58 7.08
N PRO A 9 17.77 31.33 6.35
CA PRO A 9 17.19 29.98 6.43
C PRO A 9 16.64 29.43 5.09
N MET A 10 17.09 29.92 3.93
CA MET A 10 16.57 29.44 2.64
C MET A 10 17.24 28.14 2.12
N GLY A 11 18.42 27.75 2.60
CA GLY A 11 19.22 26.69 1.95
C GLY A 11 18.78 25.24 2.14
N ILE A 12 18.05 24.89 3.21
CA ILE A 12 17.78 23.46 3.54
C ILE A 12 16.42 22.99 3.04
N ARG A 13 15.40 23.88 3.00
CA ARG A 13 14.08 23.55 2.44
C ARG A 13 14.13 23.43 0.92
N ASP A 14 14.96 24.24 0.27
CA ASP A 14 15.09 24.27 -1.19
C ASP A 14 15.80 23.01 -1.72
N LEU A 15 16.86 22.55 -1.05
CA LEU A 15 17.59 21.33 -1.46
C LEU A 15 16.73 20.07 -1.44
N ARG A 16 15.91 19.86 -0.40
CA ARG A 16 14.97 18.72 -0.35
C ARG A 16 13.90 18.80 -1.44
N LEU A 17 13.42 20.01 -1.74
CA LEU A 17 12.48 20.23 -2.84
C LEU A 17 13.14 19.89 -4.19
N VAL A 18 14.35 20.39 -4.42
CA VAL A 18 15.15 20.15 -5.62
C VAL A 18 15.50 18.66 -5.79
N GLU A 19 15.84 17.96 -4.72
CA GLU A 19 16.03 16.50 -4.72
C GLU A 19 14.74 15.77 -5.09
N THR A 20 13.58 16.23 -4.62
CA THR A 20 12.29 15.64 -4.97
C THR A 20 11.92 15.84 -6.44
N PHE A 21 12.32 16.95 -7.06
CA PHE A 21 12.16 17.15 -8.52
C PHE A 21 13.14 16.33 -9.37
N ARG A 22 14.24 15.85 -8.76
CA ARG A 22 15.23 15.00 -9.42
C ARG A 22 15.01 13.51 -9.17
N SER A 23 14.27 13.16 -8.12
CA SER A 23 13.97 11.76 -7.81
C SER A 23 12.96 11.20 -8.82
N PRO A 24 13.10 9.92 -9.23
CA PRO A 24 12.14 9.28 -10.12
C PRO A 24 10.72 9.30 -9.54
N ASP A 25 9.71 9.42 -10.42
CA ASP A 25 8.30 9.38 -10.03
C ASP A 25 7.97 8.00 -9.43
N THR A 26 7.59 7.95 -8.15
CA THR A 26 7.34 6.68 -7.45
C THR A 26 6.15 5.94 -8.05
N ARG A 27 5.19 6.64 -8.68
CA ARG A 27 4.04 6.04 -9.36
C ARG A 27 4.48 5.31 -10.61
N GLU A 28 5.38 5.91 -11.39
CA GLU A 28 5.95 5.26 -12.58
C GLU A 28 6.78 4.03 -12.22
N LEU A 29 7.62 4.15 -11.18
CA LEU A 29 8.40 3.02 -10.67
C LEU A 29 7.50 1.87 -10.18
N ALA A 30 6.45 2.19 -9.43
CA ALA A 30 5.50 1.20 -8.94
C ALA A 30 4.70 0.55 -10.09
N THR A 31 4.25 1.31 -11.08
CA THR A 31 3.61 0.76 -12.30
C THR A 31 4.53 -0.24 -12.98
N HIS A 32 5.78 0.15 -13.25
CA HIS A 32 6.72 -0.75 -13.91
C HIS A 32 7.01 -2.01 -13.08
N TRP A 33 7.13 -1.86 -11.76
CA TRP A 33 7.35 -3.00 -10.87
C TRP A 33 6.18 -3.98 -10.89
N LEU A 34 4.94 -3.48 -10.84
CA LEU A 34 3.73 -4.32 -10.93
C LEU A 34 3.74 -5.14 -12.23
N GLU A 35 3.94 -4.47 -13.38
CA GLU A 35 3.99 -5.10 -14.71
C GLU A 35 5.08 -6.17 -14.85
N THR A 36 6.16 -6.06 -14.09
CA THR A 36 7.32 -6.97 -14.19
C THR A 36 7.29 -8.11 -13.17
N HIS A 37 6.63 -7.93 -12.02
CA HIS A 37 6.71 -8.87 -10.90
C HIS A 37 5.40 -9.56 -10.57
N LEU A 38 4.26 -9.02 -10.99
CA LEU A 38 2.96 -9.67 -10.78
C LEU A 38 2.53 -10.43 -12.05
N PRO A 39 1.92 -11.62 -11.91
CA PRO A 39 1.35 -12.33 -13.03
C PRO A 39 0.28 -11.52 -13.77
N PRO A 40 0.22 -11.57 -15.11
CA PRO A 40 -0.93 -11.07 -15.85
C PRO A 40 -2.24 -11.73 -15.37
N GLY A 41 -3.30 -10.94 -15.30
CA GLY A 41 -4.61 -11.34 -14.78
C GLY A 41 -4.77 -11.24 -13.27
N SER A 42 -3.71 -10.89 -12.52
CA SER A 42 -3.81 -10.66 -11.07
C SER A 42 -4.86 -9.62 -10.71
N ARG A 43 -5.60 -9.89 -9.64
CA ARG A 43 -6.61 -9.00 -9.05
C ARG A 43 -5.93 -8.07 -8.06
N ILE A 44 -5.86 -6.79 -8.39
CA ILE A 44 -5.05 -5.81 -7.63
C ILE A 44 -5.98 -4.77 -7.04
N LEU A 45 -6.11 -4.75 -5.70
CA LEU A 45 -6.80 -3.66 -5.01
C LEU A 45 -5.89 -2.43 -4.97
N VAL A 46 -6.37 -1.28 -5.45
CA VAL A 46 -5.56 -0.06 -5.57
C VAL A 46 -6.28 1.17 -5.00
N GLU A 47 -5.62 1.84 -4.05
CA GLU A 47 -6.13 3.02 -3.33
C GLU A 47 -6.42 4.22 -4.24
N SER A 48 -5.61 4.43 -5.28
CA SER A 48 -5.74 5.60 -6.14
C SER A 48 -5.18 5.36 -7.53
N ASN A 49 -5.83 4.50 -8.33
CA ASN A 49 -5.35 4.13 -9.66
C ASN A 49 -5.19 5.36 -10.58
N GLY A 50 -3.97 5.63 -11.05
CA GLY A 50 -3.66 6.68 -12.02
C GLY A 50 -3.85 8.13 -11.55
N ASN A 51 -4.50 8.36 -10.40
CA ASN A 51 -4.66 9.69 -9.81
C ASN A 51 -3.41 10.03 -9.00
N TYR A 52 -3.28 9.39 -7.83
CA TYR A 52 -2.17 9.61 -6.92
C TYR A 52 -1.28 8.38 -6.75
N GLY A 53 -1.80 7.18 -6.96
CA GLY A 53 -1.06 5.93 -6.93
C GLY A 53 -0.49 5.56 -8.30
N PRO A 54 0.06 4.34 -8.45
CA PRO A 54 0.49 3.85 -9.74
C PRO A 54 -0.70 3.72 -10.71
N THR A 55 -0.38 3.71 -12.00
CA THR A 55 -1.33 3.28 -13.03
C THR A 55 -1.30 1.76 -13.11
N VAL A 56 -2.44 1.13 -12.86
CA VAL A 56 -2.68 -0.30 -13.03
C VAL A 56 -3.56 -0.46 -14.26
N ARG A 57 -2.99 -1.07 -15.30
CA ARG A 57 -3.64 -1.22 -16.61
C ARG A 57 -4.58 -2.43 -16.63
N GLU A 58 -5.82 -2.19 -17.06
CA GLU A 58 -6.87 -3.22 -17.17
C GLU A 58 -6.55 -4.26 -18.24
N GLU A 59 -5.68 -3.95 -19.22
CA GLU A 59 -5.27 -4.93 -20.23
C GLU A 59 -4.29 -6.00 -19.69
N ILE A 60 -3.65 -5.73 -18.55
CA ILE A 60 -2.67 -6.63 -17.93
C ILE A 60 -3.22 -7.23 -16.64
N PHE A 61 -3.97 -6.45 -15.87
CA PHE A 61 -4.45 -6.81 -14.53
C PHE A 61 -5.96 -6.67 -14.42
N GLN A 62 -6.52 -7.17 -13.32
CA GLN A 62 -7.89 -6.90 -12.90
C GLN A 62 -7.86 -5.88 -11.75
N PRO A 63 -7.78 -4.57 -12.01
CA PRO A 63 -7.77 -3.58 -10.95
C PRO A 63 -9.12 -3.55 -10.23
N VAL A 64 -9.06 -3.52 -8.90
CA VAL A 64 -10.19 -3.29 -8.02
C VAL A 64 -9.98 -1.92 -7.38
N PRO A 65 -10.79 -0.90 -7.70
CA PRO A 65 -10.63 0.40 -7.09
C PRO A 65 -11.03 0.35 -5.62
N LEU A 66 -10.23 0.98 -4.77
CA LEU A 66 -10.56 1.20 -3.37
C LEU A 66 -11.13 2.60 -3.20
N GLU A 67 -12.45 2.69 -3.09
CA GLU A 67 -13.13 3.97 -2.84
C GLU A 67 -13.14 4.27 -1.33
N PHE A 68 -12.20 5.10 -0.87
CA PHE A 68 -12.32 5.71 0.46
C PHE A 68 -13.44 6.74 0.44
N HIS A 69 -14.63 6.32 0.88
CA HIS A 69 -15.73 7.23 1.18
C HIS A 69 -15.81 7.41 2.70
N PRO A 70 -16.03 8.63 3.24
CA PRO A 70 -16.11 8.86 4.69
C PRO A 70 -17.15 8.00 5.43
N THR A 71 -18.12 7.46 4.69
CA THR A 71 -19.20 6.62 5.21
C THR A 71 -19.06 5.14 4.87
N ARG A 72 -18.04 4.75 4.09
CA ARG A 72 -17.76 3.34 3.78
C ARG A 72 -16.53 2.89 4.57
N PRO A 73 -16.61 1.80 5.35
CA PRO A 73 -15.46 1.27 6.04
C PRO A 73 -14.42 0.79 5.03
N ALA A 74 -13.14 0.87 5.40
CA ALA A 74 -12.07 0.23 4.63
C ALA A 74 -12.29 -1.30 4.58
N PRO A 75 -11.88 -1.98 3.50
CA PRO A 75 -11.94 -3.43 3.43
C PRO A 75 -11.15 -4.07 4.58
N THR A 76 -11.70 -5.13 5.14
CA THR A 76 -10.99 -5.97 6.10
C THR A 76 -10.10 -6.98 5.38
N VAL A 77 -9.18 -7.61 6.11
CA VAL A 77 -8.40 -8.76 5.60
C VAL A 77 -9.33 -9.84 5.02
N SER A 78 -10.43 -10.16 5.70
CA SER A 78 -11.42 -11.12 5.23
C SER A 78 -12.04 -10.74 3.88
N ASP A 79 -12.32 -9.45 3.67
CA ASP A 79 -12.87 -8.95 2.40
C ASP A 79 -11.85 -9.09 1.26
N LEU A 80 -10.57 -8.82 1.53
CA LEU A 80 -9.49 -8.99 0.54
C LEU A 80 -9.39 -10.44 0.07
N LEU A 81 -9.54 -11.38 0.99
CA LEU A 81 -9.46 -12.81 0.70
C LEU A 81 -10.70 -13.31 -0.05
N ALA A 82 -11.89 -12.93 0.43
CA ALA A 82 -13.15 -13.28 -0.20
C ALA A 82 -13.27 -12.67 -1.61
N GLY A 83 -12.71 -11.47 -1.81
CA GLY A 83 -12.63 -10.79 -3.09
C GLY A 83 -11.59 -11.38 -4.05
N GLU A 84 -10.87 -12.43 -3.63
CA GLU A 84 -9.78 -13.04 -4.38
C GLU A 84 -8.77 -11.98 -4.84
N ILE A 85 -8.32 -11.13 -3.90
CA ILE A 85 -7.27 -10.14 -4.17
C ILE A 85 -5.91 -10.83 -4.11
N ASP A 86 -5.04 -10.56 -5.09
CA ASP A 86 -3.66 -11.06 -5.15
C ASP A 86 -2.67 -10.05 -4.54
N ALA A 87 -2.91 -8.77 -4.81
CA ALA A 87 -2.07 -7.70 -4.30
C ALA A 87 -2.89 -6.48 -3.88
N VAL A 88 -2.41 -5.79 -2.84
CA VAL A 88 -2.96 -4.51 -2.38
C VAL A 88 -1.90 -3.43 -2.58
N VAL A 89 -2.31 -2.31 -3.16
CA VAL A 89 -1.46 -1.15 -3.40
C VAL A 89 -2.02 0.04 -2.65
N THR A 90 -1.28 0.52 -1.65
CA THR A 90 -1.62 1.71 -0.86
C THR A 90 -0.80 2.91 -1.33
N THR A 91 -1.34 4.12 -1.14
CA THR A 91 -0.69 5.37 -1.53
C THR A 91 -0.82 6.38 -0.41
N GLU A 92 0.27 6.63 0.31
CA GLU A 92 0.30 7.57 1.42
C GLU A 92 0.54 9.00 0.91
N LEU A 93 -0.54 9.76 0.75
CA LEU A 93 -0.51 11.18 0.37
C LEU A 93 -0.55 12.11 1.59
N TYR A 94 -1.16 11.64 2.68
CA TYR A 94 -1.40 12.40 3.90
C TYR A 94 -0.94 11.57 5.10
N ARG A 95 0.08 12.03 5.83
CA ARG A 95 0.54 11.37 7.06
C ARG A 95 -0.48 11.60 8.18
N PRO A 96 -0.60 10.64 9.09
CA PRO A 96 -1.55 9.55 8.97
C PRO A 96 -2.97 10.07 9.22
N LEU A 97 -3.89 9.89 8.28
CA LEU A 97 -5.29 9.83 8.66
C LEU A 97 -5.48 8.52 9.44
N ASP A 98 -5.30 8.70 10.76
CA ASP A 98 -5.63 7.84 11.88
C ASP A 98 -4.65 6.73 12.29
N ALA A 99 -4.49 6.65 13.61
CA ALA A 99 -3.79 5.68 14.43
C ALA A 99 -4.38 4.26 14.32
N GLY A 100 -4.49 3.75 13.09
CA GLY A 100 -5.14 2.48 12.75
C GLY A 100 -5.57 2.36 11.28
N GLY A 101 -5.00 3.16 10.36
CA GLY A 101 -5.37 3.17 8.95
C GLY A 101 -5.21 1.82 8.22
N PHE A 102 -5.78 1.74 7.02
CA PHE A 102 -5.80 0.53 6.19
C PHE A 102 -4.40 -0.09 6.00
N ALA A 103 -3.36 0.71 5.70
CA ALA A 103 -1.98 0.22 5.61
C ALA A 103 -1.46 -0.38 6.92
N ALA A 104 -1.79 0.21 8.07
CA ALA A 104 -1.41 -0.33 9.39
C ALA A 104 -2.13 -1.65 9.70
N MET A 105 -3.39 -1.80 9.27
CA MET A 105 -4.09 -3.09 9.31
C MET A 105 -3.37 -4.15 8.46
N LEU A 106 -2.92 -3.79 7.25
CA LEU A 106 -2.17 -4.71 6.38
C LEU A 106 -0.84 -5.14 7.04
N ASP A 107 -0.14 -4.22 7.70
CA ASP A 107 1.14 -4.48 8.37
C ASP A 107 1.05 -5.50 9.51
N HIS A 108 -0.13 -5.64 10.11
CA HIS A 108 -0.39 -6.56 11.22
C HIS A 108 -1.21 -7.79 10.82
N ALA A 109 -1.58 -7.91 9.54
CA ALA A 109 -2.39 -9.01 9.06
C ALA A 109 -1.52 -10.25 8.77
N PRO A 110 -1.80 -11.42 9.38
CA PRO A 110 -0.92 -12.59 9.32
C PRO A 110 -0.77 -13.19 7.92
N CYS A 111 -1.69 -12.90 7.00
CA CYS A 111 -1.71 -13.42 5.63
C CYS A 111 -1.48 -12.33 4.59
N ILE A 112 -0.99 -11.17 5.00
CA ILE A 112 -0.65 -10.07 4.12
C ILE A 112 0.81 -9.72 4.39
N ARG A 113 1.59 -9.55 3.32
CA ARG A 113 3.01 -9.25 3.43
C ARG A 113 3.37 -8.12 2.50
N GLU A 114 4.03 -7.09 3.03
CA GLU A 114 4.67 -6.08 2.17
C GLU A 114 5.75 -6.77 1.32
N ILE A 115 5.61 -6.66 0.00
CA ILE A 115 6.55 -7.23 -0.97
C ILE A 115 7.38 -6.16 -1.67
N GLN A 116 6.94 -4.91 -1.65
CA GLN A 116 7.68 -3.79 -2.22
C GLN A 116 7.24 -2.47 -1.60
N ARG A 117 8.20 -1.55 -1.43
CA ARG A 117 7.97 -0.17 -0.99
C ARG A 117 8.73 0.81 -1.88
N PHE A 118 8.05 1.88 -2.28
CA PHE A 118 8.62 3.02 -2.98
C PHE A 118 8.52 4.23 -2.07
N PRO A 119 9.61 4.62 -1.39
CA PRO A 119 9.57 5.69 -0.41
C PRO A 119 9.33 7.03 -1.12
N GLY A 120 8.30 7.74 -0.67
CA GLY A 120 7.98 9.10 -1.11
C GLY A 120 8.22 10.10 0.02
N PRO A 121 8.87 11.25 -0.22
CA PRO A 121 8.99 12.26 0.82
C PRO A 121 7.60 12.81 1.17
N TYR A 122 7.26 12.84 2.46
CA TYR A 122 6.02 13.47 2.93
C TYR A 122 6.07 14.98 2.70
N LEU A 123 5.59 15.41 1.54
CA LEU A 123 5.54 16.80 1.12
C LEU A 123 4.13 17.03 0.54
N PRO A 124 3.20 17.63 1.30
CA PRO A 124 1.80 17.83 0.91
C PRO A 124 1.59 18.59 -0.42
N GLN A 125 2.65 19.18 -0.97
CA GLN A 125 2.66 19.96 -2.20
C GLN A 125 3.19 19.16 -3.40
N LEU A 126 3.67 17.92 -3.20
CA LEU A 126 4.37 17.12 -4.20
C LEU A 126 3.64 15.79 -4.43
N PHE A 127 2.58 15.86 -5.24
CA PHE A 127 1.79 14.70 -5.67
C PHE A 127 2.54 13.69 -6.55
N ARG A 128 3.77 14.00 -6.98
CA ARG A 128 4.57 13.13 -7.87
C ARG A 128 5.22 11.97 -7.14
N ASN A 129 5.56 12.13 -5.86
CA ASN A 129 6.32 11.12 -5.12
C ASN A 129 5.64 10.74 -3.80
N PRO A 130 4.39 10.22 -3.82
CA PRO A 130 3.82 9.62 -2.62
C PRO A 130 4.58 8.36 -2.24
N GLU A 131 4.49 7.99 -0.97
CA GLU A 131 4.92 6.66 -0.59
C GLU A 131 3.91 5.63 -1.10
N ILE A 132 4.41 4.63 -1.84
CA ILE A 132 3.60 3.54 -2.37
C ILE A 132 4.09 2.24 -1.74
N ARG A 133 3.16 1.47 -1.19
CA ARG A 133 3.44 0.16 -0.60
C ARG A 133 2.61 -0.89 -1.32
N ILE A 134 3.25 -2.00 -1.64
CA ILE A 134 2.63 -3.13 -2.34
C ILE A 134 2.69 -4.34 -1.42
N TYR A 135 1.54 -4.96 -1.23
CA TYR A 135 1.36 -6.12 -0.37
C TYR A 135 0.89 -7.31 -1.19
N ALA A 136 1.46 -8.48 -0.95
CA ALA A 136 0.91 -9.75 -1.41
C ALA A 136 -0.14 -10.24 -0.40
N VAL A 137 -1.23 -10.81 -0.92
CA VAL A 137 -2.22 -11.53 -0.12
C VAL A 137 -1.95 -13.03 -0.25
N ASP A 138 -1.49 -13.66 0.84
CA ASP A 138 -1.25 -15.10 0.88
C ASP A 138 -2.57 -15.83 1.16
N ARG A 139 -3.17 -16.36 0.10
CA ARG A 139 -4.42 -17.13 0.18
C ARG A 139 -4.26 -18.48 0.87
N THR A 140 -3.05 -19.03 0.92
CA THR A 140 -2.79 -20.33 1.54
C THR A 140 -2.74 -20.24 3.06
N CYS A 141 -2.33 -19.07 3.59
CA CYS A 141 -2.21 -18.80 5.01
C CYS A 141 -3.53 -18.98 5.80
N LEU A 142 -4.71 -18.72 5.20
CA LEU A 142 -6.00 -18.94 5.90
C LEU A 142 -6.55 -20.36 5.85
N ALA A 143 -6.23 -21.12 4.82
CA ALA A 143 -6.64 -22.53 4.75
C ALA A 143 -6.09 -23.33 5.95
N THR A 144 -4.98 -22.88 6.52
CA THR A 144 -4.36 -23.43 7.74
C THR A 144 -4.88 -22.86 9.07
N THR A 145 -5.53 -21.69 9.10
CA THR A 145 -6.05 -21.10 10.35
C THR A 145 -7.52 -21.39 10.61
N THR A 146 -8.31 -21.79 9.60
CA THR A 146 -9.71 -22.23 9.76
C THR A 146 -9.88 -23.71 10.10
N HIS A 147 -8.80 -24.49 10.15
CA HIS A 147 -8.80 -25.87 10.66
C HIS A 147 -8.08 -25.98 12.01
N PRO A 148 -8.76 -25.80 13.16
CA PRO A 148 -8.33 -26.53 14.34
C PRO A 148 -8.58 -28.02 14.04
N LYS A 149 -7.51 -28.81 14.00
CA LYS A 149 -7.57 -30.26 14.14
C LYS A 149 -8.46 -30.60 15.34
N GLY A 150 -9.68 -31.03 15.06
CA GLY A 150 -10.67 -31.49 16.03
C GLY A 150 -11.39 -32.74 15.52
N GLU A 151 -10.67 -33.61 14.83
CA GLU A 151 -11.13 -34.98 14.58
C GLU A 151 -10.84 -35.85 15.82
N GLY A 152 -11.91 -36.29 16.47
CA GLY A 152 -12.05 -37.68 16.89
C GLY A 152 -11.46 -38.09 18.24
N SER A 153 -12.30 -38.06 19.28
CA SER A 153 -12.50 -39.28 20.07
C SER A 153 -13.89 -39.27 20.71
N ARG A 154 -14.86 -39.81 19.98
CA ARG A 154 -16.03 -40.44 20.61
C ARG A 154 -15.51 -41.71 21.29
N THR A 155 -15.41 -41.69 22.60
CA THR A 155 -15.33 -42.93 23.39
C THR A 155 -16.62 -43.04 24.19
N ILE A 156 -17.52 -43.87 23.67
CA ILE A 156 -18.66 -44.42 24.39
C ILE A 156 -18.07 -45.40 25.42
N HIS A 157 -18.48 -45.29 26.68
CA HIS A 157 -18.24 -46.32 27.69
C HIS A 157 -19.50 -46.52 28.55
N PRO A 158 -19.64 -47.74 29.10
CA PRO A 158 -20.85 -48.55 29.06
C PRO A 158 -21.90 -48.25 30.13
#